data_AF-A0A966Q0L1-F1
#
_entry.id   AF-A0A966Q0L1-F1
#
_cell.length_a   1.000
_cell.length_b   1.000
_cell.length_c   1.000
_cell.angle_alpha   90.00
_cell.angle_beta   90.00
_cell.angle_gamma   90.00
#
_symmetry.space_group_name_H-M   'P 1'
#
loop_
_entity.id
_entity.type
_entity.pdbx_description
1 polymer ?
#
loop_
_entity_poly.entity_id
_entity_poly.type
_entity_poly.pdbx_seq_one_letter_code
_entity_poly.pdbx_strand_id
1 'polypeptide(L)' 'WNDRMLKKLATAYIRKQWGQNMSKFDKMQLPGGVTMRGVDIYNEGVADIEKAEQEIRNTYEAPPGFLVG' A
#
# COMPACT_ATOMS: atom_id res chain seq x y z
N TRP A 1 -12.53 -16.85 -7.02
CA TRP A 1 -11.71 -17.07 -5.81
C TRP A 1 -10.23 -17.07 -6.19
N ASN A 2 -9.68 -15.94 -6.65
CA ASN A 2 -8.24 -15.71 -6.94
C ASN A 2 -8.04 -14.34 -7.60
N ASP A 3 -8.70 -13.31 -7.08
CA ASP A 3 -8.54 -11.98 -7.67
C ASP A 3 -7.12 -11.46 -7.39
N ARG A 4 -6.34 -11.25 -8.46
CA ARG A 4 -4.95 -10.78 -8.38
C ARG A 4 -4.87 -9.38 -7.77
N MET A 5 -5.86 -8.53 -8.04
CA MET A 5 -5.93 -7.17 -7.51
C MET A 5 -6.26 -7.18 -6.03
N LEU A 6 -7.19 -8.04 -5.59
CA LEU A 6 -7.48 -8.22 -4.16
C LEU A 6 -6.24 -8.70 -3.39
N LYS A 7 -5.45 -9.61 -3.97
CA LYS A 7 -4.18 -10.05 -3.37
C LYS A 7 -3.15 -8.92 -3.27
N LYS A 8 -2.96 -8.14 -4.34
CA LYS A 8 -2.07 -6.96 -4.31
C LYS A 8 -2.49 -5.97 -3.23
N LEU A 9 -3.79 -5.67 -3.16
CA LEU A 9 -4.35 -4.76 -2.18
C LEU A 9 -4.13 -5.26 -0.75
N ALA A 10 -4.43 -6.54 -0.48
CA ALA A 10 -4.18 -7.16 0.82
C ALA A 10 -2.69 -7.12 1.22
N THR A 11 -1.77 -7.38 0.28
CA THR A 11 -0.33 -7.25 0.53
C THR A 11 0.08 -5.82 0.88
N ALA A 12 -0.49 -4.81 0.22
CA ALA A 12 -0.23 -3.40 0.51
C ALA A 12 -0.73 -3.00 1.92
N TYR A 13 -1.93 -3.46 2.30
CA TYR A 13 -2.45 -3.27 3.67
C TYR A 13 -1.58 -3.93 4.74
N ILE A 14 -1.09 -5.14 4.48
CA ILE A 14 -0.15 -5.83 5.37
C ILE A 14 1.12 -4.96 5.52
N ARG A 15 1.70 -4.46 4.42
CA ARG A 15 2.89 -3.58 4.48
C ARG A 15 2.64 -2.33 5.32
N LYS A 16 1.52 -1.64 5.11
CA LYS A 16 1.13 -0.47 5.92
C LYS A 16 1.06 -0.82 7.41
N GLN A 17 0.43 -1.94 7.77
CA GLN A 17 0.29 -2.37 9.16
C GLN A 17 1.65 -2.70 9.80
N TRP A 18 2.54 -3.36 9.06
CA TRP A 18 3.91 -3.60 9.53
C TRP A 18 4.68 -2.29 9.69
N GLY A 19 4.60 -1.37 8.74
CA GLY A 19 5.21 -0.04 8.84
C GLY A 19 4.77 0.73 10.08
N GLN A 20 3.45 0.75 10.35
CA GLN A 20 2.88 1.36 11.56
C GLN A 20 3.35 0.69 12.85
N ASN A 21 3.55 -0.63 12.84
CA ASN A 21 4.10 -1.33 14.00
C ASN A 21 5.58 -0.98 14.20
N MET A 22 6.37 -0.97 13.12
CA MET A 22 7.80 -0.65 13.15
C MET A 22 8.06 0.83 13.49
N SER A 23 7.20 1.76 13.09
CA SER A 23 7.39 3.19 13.38
C SER A 23 7.30 3.49 14.88
N LYS A 24 6.68 2.62 15.67
CA LYS A 24 6.70 2.72 17.14
C LYS A 24 8.08 2.46 17.74
N PHE A 25 8.96 1.78 17.01
CA PHE A 25 10.31 1.41 17.43
C PHE A 25 11.40 2.26 16.76
N ASP A 26 11.03 3.31 16.03
CA ASP A 26 11.98 4.18 15.28
C ASP A 26 12.98 4.91 16.21
N LYS A 27 12.56 5.19 17.46
CA LYS A 27 13.43 5.79 18.49
C LYS A 27 14.31 4.77 19.22
N MET A 28 14.18 3.48 18.90
CA MET A 28 14.94 2.40 19.52
C MET A 28 16.05 1.96 18.57
N GLN A 29 17.30 2.24 18.95
CA GLN A 29 18.45 1.76 18.19
C GLN A 29 18.64 0.28 18.48
N LEU A 30 18.57 -0.55 17.44
CA LEU A 30 18.75 -1.99 17.58
C LEU A 30 20.22 -2.33 17.86
N PRO A 31 20.50 -3.45 18.55
CA PRO A 31 21.86 -3.96 18.70
C PRO A 31 22.53 -4.09 17.33
N GLY A 32 23.72 -3.49 17.17
CA GLY A 32 24.41 -3.40 15.87
C GLY A 32 24.25 -2.06 15.15
N GLY A 33 23.63 -1.05 15.77
CA GLY A 33 23.57 0.32 15.23
C GLY A 33 22.51 0.54 14.15
N VAL A 34 21.65 -0.45 13.92
CA VAL A 34 20.58 -0.38 12.91
C VAL A 34 19.40 0.45 13.43
N THR A 35 18.94 1.41 12.63
CA THR A 35 17.72 2.20 12.88
C THR A 35 16.55 1.62 12.08
N MET A 36 15.38 1.47 12.71
CA MET A 36 14.19 0.94 12.04
C MET A 36 13.48 2.02 11.22
N ARG A 37 13.48 1.90 9.89
CA ARG A 37 12.78 2.85 8.99
C ARG A 37 11.27 2.56 8.87
N GLY A 38 10.56 2.56 10.01
CA GLY A 38 9.15 2.20 10.06
C GLY A 38 8.23 3.18 9.32
N VAL A 39 8.53 4.48 9.40
CA VAL A 39 7.76 5.55 8.73
C VAL A 39 7.85 5.43 7.20
N ASP A 40 9.04 5.13 6.67
CA ASP A 40 9.24 4.96 5.22
C ASP A 40 8.40 3.78 4.70
N ILE A 41 8.43 2.64 5.40
CA ILE A 41 7.67 1.45 5.03
C ILE A 41 6.16 1.69 5.11
N TYR A 42 5.72 2.49 6.09
CA TYR A 42 4.32 2.90 6.19
C TYR A 42 3.91 3.74 4.97
N ASN A 43 4.69 4.75 4.60
CA ASN A 43 4.41 5.63 3.46
C ASN A 43 4.39 4.85 2.14
N GLU A 44 5.34 3.93 1.94
CA GLU A 44 5.33 3.02 0.79
C GLU A 44 4.05 2.16 0.76
N GLY A 45 3.62 1.65 1.91
CA GLY A 45 2.37 0.88 2.02
C GLY A 45 1.12 1.70 1.66
N VAL A 46 1.08 2.98 2.02
CA VAL A 46 -0.02 3.90 1.64
C VAL A 46 -0.02 4.15 0.13
N ALA A 47 1.13 4.45 -0.46
CA ALA A 47 1.26 4.66 -1.90
C ALA A 47 0.85 3.41 -2.71
N ASP A 48 1.22 2.22 -2.24
CA ASP A 48 0.83 0.96 -2.87
C ASP A 48 -0.68 0.70 -2.79
N ILE A 49 -1.34 1.10 -1.70
CA ILE A 49 -2.80 1.03 -1.57
C ILE A 49 -3.46 1.95 -2.60
N GLU A 50 -3.06 3.22 -2.68
CA GLU A 50 -3.62 4.18 -3.63
C GLU A 50 -3.47 3.69 -5.07
N LYS A 51 -2.29 3.17 -5.42
CA LYS A 51 -2.03 2.61 -6.75
C LYS A 51 -2.90 1.37 -7.03
N ALA A 52 -3.04 0.47 -6.06
CA ALA A 52 -3.88 -0.71 -6.21
C ALA A 52 -5.37 -0.32 -6.37
N GLU A 53 -5.85 0.68 -5.62
CA GLU A 53 -7.22 1.19 -5.74
C GLU A 53 -7.46 1.86 -7.09
N GLN A 54 -6.48 2.62 -7.61
CA GLN A 54 -6.54 3.19 -8.96
C GLN A 54 -6.59 2.08 -10.03
N GLU A 55 -5.74 1.06 -9.92
CA GLU A 55 -5.78 -0.10 -10.84
C GLU A 55 -7.15 -0.80 -10.84
N ILE A 56 -7.75 -0.96 -9.65
CA ILE A 56 -9.09 -1.56 -9.50
C ILE A 56 -10.13 -0.65 -10.14
N ARG A 57 -10.15 0.65 -9.83
CA ARG A 57 -11.09 1.61 -10.44
C ARG A 57 -10.99 1.61 -11.96
N ASN A 58 -9.79 1.72 -12.51
CA ASN A 58 -9.58 1.72 -13.97
C ASN A 58 -10.03 0.41 -14.65
N THR A 59 -10.00 -0.71 -13.92
CA THR A 59 -10.38 -2.03 -14.47
C THR A 59 -11.89 -2.26 -14.38
N TYR A 60 -12.56 -1.71 -13.37
CA TYR A 60 -13.97 -1.97 -13.08
C TYR A 60 -14.90 -0.76 -13.32
N GLU A 61 -14.37 0.43 -13.55
CA GLU A 61 -15.13 1.57 -14.06
C GLU A 61 -15.39 1.36 -15.56
N ALA A 62 -16.67 1.43 -15.95
CA ALA A 62 -17.04 1.41 -17.37
C ALA A 62 -16.31 2.55 -18.10
N PRO A 63 -15.88 2.37 -19.37
CA PRO A 63 -15.29 3.46 -20.12
C PRO A 63 -16.22 4.67 -20.04
N PRO A 64 -15.71 5.88 -19.72
CA PRO A 64 -16.56 7.06 -19.68
C PRO A 64 -17.28 7.13 -21.02
N GLY A 65 -18.62 7.02 -20.97
CA GLY A 65 -19.44 6.98 -22.18
C GLY A 65 -19.07 8.18 -23.03
N PHE A 66 -18.45 7.91 -24.18
CA PHE A 66 -18.11 8.92 -25.16
C PHE A 66 -19.45 9.43 -25.72
N LEU A 67 -20.03 10.43 -25.07
CA LEU A 67 -21.20 11.15 -25.57
C LEU A 67 -20.73 11.95 -26.79
N VAL A 68 -20.86 11.35 -27.97
CA VAL A 68 -20.74 12.03 -29.25
C VAL A 68 -22.11 12.50 -29.66
N GLY A 69 -22.23 13.81 -29.87
CA GLY A 69 -23.29 14.46 -30.66
C GLY A 69 -24.54 14.80 -29.90
#